data_AF-A0A543F845-F1
#
_entry.id   AF-A0A543F845-F1
#
_cell.length_a   1.000
_cell.length_b   1.000
_cell.length_c   1.000
_cell.angle_alpha   90.00
_cell.angle_beta   90.00
_cell.angle_gamma   90.00
#
_symmetry.space_group_name_H-M   'P 1'
#
loop_
_entity.id
_entity.type
_entity.pdbx_description
1 polymer ?
#
loop_
_entity_poly.entity_id
_entity_poly.type
_entity_poly.pdbx_seq_one_letter_code
_entity_poly.pdbx_strand_id
1 'polypeptide(L)'
;MKTEKLLAAGILATPMFFVVALAQAFTKDGFDLREHMISQLALGPLGWIQIANFLVTGALFALVAVGLRRGLTTGIGRTWISRLVGVFAAGMIGAGVFVCDPYQGYPAGAAEAMTWHGTLHGVSAAVAGLALVAVLVIMARRFRAEQRTGAAVLSIVIAVVYVVLPASIPALTSITFPIASLLAWGWVAVFAAESRSELVVRPAVSAGQLQPA
;
A
#
# COMPACT_ATOMS: atom_id res chain seq x y z
N MET A 1 -11.02 19.44 -2.43
CA MET A 1 -10.91 18.31 -3.37
C MET A 1 -12.07 17.34 -3.16
N LYS A 2 -12.74 16.89 -4.23
CA LYS A 2 -13.90 15.98 -4.13
C LYS A 2 -13.46 14.56 -3.72
N THR A 3 -14.35 13.80 -3.07
CA THR A 3 -14.07 12.45 -2.54
C THR A 3 -13.64 11.47 -3.63
N GLU A 4 -14.16 11.62 -4.84
CA GLU A 4 -13.84 10.77 -5.99
C GLU A 4 -12.38 10.93 -6.41
N LYS A 5 -11.83 12.14 -6.36
CA LYS A 5 -10.42 12.40 -6.70
C LYS A 5 -9.48 11.82 -5.64
N LEU A 6 -9.88 11.86 -4.37
CA LEU A 6 -9.14 11.26 -3.26
C LEU A 6 -9.02 9.74 -3.42
N LEU A 7 -10.13 9.07 -3.76
CA LEU A 7 -10.17 7.62 -3.95
C LEU A 7 -9.42 7.15 -5.21
N ALA A 8 -9.44 7.96 -6.28
CA ALA A 8 -8.71 7.65 -7.52
C ALA A 8 -7.18 7.70 -7.34
N ALA A 9 -6.66 8.36 -6.31
CA ALA A 9 -5.22 8.45 -6.06
C ALA A 9 -4.56 7.06 -5.92
N GLY A 10 -5.27 6.07 -5.36
CA GLY A 10 -4.78 4.70 -5.20
C GLY A 10 -4.56 3.96 -6.51
N ILE A 11 -5.34 4.29 -7.55
CA ILE A 11 -5.22 3.69 -8.89
C ILE A 11 -3.84 4.02 -9.49
N LEU A 12 -3.33 5.21 -9.23
CA LEU A 12 -2.00 5.64 -9.70
C LEU A 12 -0.90 5.21 -8.73
N ALA A 13 -1.15 5.25 -7.41
CA ALA A 13 -0.13 5.03 -6.39
C ALA A 13 0.60 3.70 -6.54
N THR A 14 -0.16 2.60 -6.64
CA THR A 14 0.42 1.25 -6.69
C THR A 14 1.24 1.04 -7.97
N PRO A 15 0.71 1.22 -9.20
CA PRO A 15 1.50 1.02 -10.42
C PRO A 15 2.72 1.94 -10.49
N MET A 16 2.56 3.21 -10.09
CA MET A 16 3.66 4.18 -10.06
C MET A 16 4.81 3.67 -9.19
N PHE A 17 4.53 3.20 -7.98
CA PHE A 17 5.57 2.72 -7.08
C PHE A 17 6.41 1.61 -7.70
N PHE A 18 5.75 0.57 -8.21
CA PHE A 18 6.44 -0.59 -8.77
C PHE A 18 7.13 -0.29 -10.10
N VAL A 19 6.56 0.57 -10.96
CA VAL A 19 7.21 0.97 -12.21
C VAL A 19 8.49 1.77 -11.93
N VAL A 20 8.45 2.74 -11.02
CA VAL A 20 9.63 3.54 -10.64
C VAL A 20 10.69 2.65 -10.00
N ALA A 21 10.30 1.79 -9.05
CA ALA A 21 11.21 0.87 -8.38
C ALA A 21 11.88 -0.10 -9.37
N LEU A 22 11.11 -0.69 -10.30
CA LEU A 22 11.66 -1.60 -11.31
C LEU A 22 12.56 -0.86 -12.29
N ALA A 23 12.16 0.32 -12.78
CA ALA A 23 13.00 1.12 -13.66
C ALA A 23 14.35 1.47 -13.00
N GLN A 24 14.32 1.81 -11.71
CA GLN A 24 15.53 2.07 -10.95
C GLN A 24 16.36 0.79 -10.72
N ALA A 25 15.73 -0.34 -10.40
CA ALA A 25 16.41 -1.62 -10.22
C ALA A 25 17.16 -2.07 -11.48
N PHE A 26 16.61 -1.84 -12.67
CA PHE A 26 17.26 -2.20 -13.95
C PHE A 26 18.35 -1.22 -14.41
N THR A 27 18.46 -0.05 -13.78
CA THR A 27 19.41 1.01 -14.20
C THR A 27 20.49 1.28 -13.17
N LYS A 28 20.40 0.71 -11.98
CA LYS A 28 21.29 1.00 -10.86
C LYS A 28 22.38 -0.05 -10.74
N ASP A 29 23.63 0.39 -10.88
CA ASP A 29 24.79 -0.48 -10.84
C ASP A 29 24.86 -1.29 -9.53
N GLY A 30 25.15 -2.58 -9.69
CA GLY A 30 25.30 -3.53 -8.59
C GLY A 30 24.01 -3.94 -7.89
N PHE A 31 22.83 -3.46 -8.32
CA PHE A 31 21.55 -3.91 -7.76
C PHE A 31 21.09 -5.22 -8.44
N ASP A 32 20.92 -6.29 -7.68
CA ASP A 32 20.34 -7.54 -8.17
C ASP A 32 18.98 -7.78 -7.49
N LEU A 33 17.90 -7.83 -8.29
CA LEU A 33 16.54 -8.09 -7.80
C LEU A 33 16.37 -9.45 -7.10
N ARG A 34 17.29 -10.40 -7.30
CA ARG A 34 17.30 -11.69 -6.61
C ARG A 34 17.89 -11.59 -5.21
N GLU A 35 18.77 -10.63 -4.98
CA GLU A 35 19.47 -10.47 -3.71
C GLU A 35 18.92 -9.30 -2.91
N HIS A 36 18.82 -8.12 -3.52
CA HIS A 36 18.57 -6.87 -2.83
C HIS A 36 17.08 -6.52 -2.77
N MET A 37 16.63 -6.06 -1.61
CA MET A 37 15.27 -5.55 -1.43
C MET A 37 15.07 -4.26 -2.22
N ILE A 38 13.87 -4.05 -2.77
CA ILE A 38 13.49 -2.79 -3.43
C ILE A 38 13.72 -1.56 -2.54
N SER A 39 13.58 -1.68 -1.21
CA SER A 39 13.87 -0.57 -0.29
C SER A 39 15.33 -0.13 -0.33
N GLN A 40 16.28 -1.04 -0.62
CA GLN A 40 17.70 -0.72 -0.76
C GLN A 40 17.98 0.18 -1.96
N LEU A 41 17.05 0.33 -2.92
CA LEU A 41 17.18 1.34 -3.97
C LEU A 41 17.28 2.77 -3.41
N ALA A 42 16.90 3.00 -2.15
CA ALA A 42 17.07 4.27 -1.44
C ALA A 42 18.54 4.60 -1.04
N LEU A 43 19.47 3.66 -1.18
CA LEU A 43 20.89 3.85 -0.85
C LEU A 43 21.67 4.50 -2.01
N GLY A 44 22.78 5.18 -1.73
CA GLY A 44 23.68 5.71 -2.76
C GLY A 44 23.15 6.94 -3.53
N PRO A 45 23.85 7.37 -4.61
CA PRO A 45 23.67 8.70 -5.21
C PRO A 45 22.26 8.97 -5.78
N LEU A 46 21.60 7.96 -6.35
CA LEU A 46 20.24 8.05 -6.89
C LEU A 46 19.17 7.58 -5.89
N GLY A 47 19.55 7.35 -4.63
CA GLY A 47 18.65 6.87 -3.58
C GLY A 47 17.42 7.74 -3.35
N TRP A 48 17.56 9.04 -3.59
CA TRP A 48 16.48 10.01 -3.48
C TRP A 48 15.27 9.68 -4.36
N ILE A 49 15.45 8.97 -5.48
CA ILE A 49 14.35 8.54 -6.36
C ILE A 49 13.42 7.58 -5.60
N GLN A 50 13.98 6.56 -4.96
CA GLN A 50 13.19 5.60 -4.19
C GLN A 50 12.61 6.24 -2.92
N ILE A 51 13.34 7.15 -2.28
CA ILE A 51 12.82 7.94 -1.15
C ILE A 51 11.59 8.74 -1.59
N ALA A 52 11.69 9.50 -2.68
CA ALA A 52 10.57 10.24 -3.25
C ALA A 52 9.41 9.31 -3.63
N ASN A 53 9.71 8.13 -4.19
CA ASN A 53 8.72 7.12 -4.54
C ASN A 53 7.92 6.63 -3.30
N PHE A 54 8.60 6.36 -2.18
CA PHE A 54 7.95 6.05 -0.90
C PHE A 54 7.07 7.20 -0.40
N LEU A 55 7.60 8.42 -0.39
CA LEU A 55 6.90 9.61 0.12
C LEU A 55 5.65 9.93 -0.72
N VAL A 56 5.76 9.92 -2.05
CA VAL A 56 4.65 10.20 -2.96
C VAL A 56 3.60 9.10 -2.87
N THR A 57 4.01 7.83 -2.86
CA THR A 57 3.07 6.70 -2.70
C THR A 57 2.34 6.78 -1.36
N GLY A 58 3.06 7.04 -0.28
CA GLY A 58 2.48 7.25 1.05
C GLY A 58 1.48 8.42 1.07
N ALA A 59 1.81 9.56 0.45
CA ALA A 59 0.90 10.69 0.33
C ALA A 59 -0.37 10.33 -0.46
N LEU A 60 -0.25 9.59 -1.58
CA LEU A 60 -1.41 9.15 -2.36
C LEU A 60 -2.31 8.19 -1.56
N PHE A 61 -1.74 7.25 -0.80
CA PHE A 61 -2.52 6.40 0.09
C PHE A 61 -3.13 7.16 1.29
N ALA A 62 -2.50 8.23 1.77
CA ALA A 62 -3.12 9.12 2.76
C ALA A 62 -4.35 9.83 2.18
N LEU A 63 -4.29 10.26 0.90
CA LEU A 63 -5.47 10.78 0.20
C LEU A 63 -6.56 9.71 0.07
N VAL A 64 -6.21 8.47 -0.27
CA VAL A 64 -7.16 7.35 -0.29
C VAL A 64 -7.79 7.14 1.09
N ALA A 65 -7.02 7.16 2.17
CA ALA A 65 -7.53 7.03 3.53
C ALA A 65 -8.56 8.12 3.87
N VAL A 66 -8.29 9.37 3.49
CA VAL A 66 -9.23 10.49 3.65
C VAL A 66 -10.47 10.30 2.79
N GLY A 67 -10.32 9.82 1.55
CA GLY A 67 -11.43 9.50 0.65
C GLY A 67 -12.34 8.41 1.23
N LEU A 68 -11.75 7.32 1.72
CA LEU A 68 -12.46 6.22 2.37
C LEU A 68 -13.16 6.68 3.64
N ARG A 69 -12.54 7.52 4.46
CA ARG A 69 -13.18 8.10 5.66
C ARG A 69 -14.43 8.92 5.32
N ARG A 70 -14.42 9.60 4.18
CA ARG A 70 -15.55 10.44 3.71
C ARG A 70 -16.62 9.62 3.01
N GLY A 71 -16.23 8.57 2.27
CA GLY A 71 -17.13 7.78 1.44
C GLY A 71 -17.75 6.57 2.13
N LEU A 72 -17.00 5.89 2.99
CA LEU A 72 -17.47 4.71 3.72
C LEU A 72 -18.20 5.10 5.00
N THR A 73 -19.47 5.48 4.87
CA THR A 73 -20.29 5.92 6.00
C THR A 73 -21.01 4.78 6.72
N THR A 74 -21.19 3.63 6.08
CA THR A 74 -21.95 2.49 6.62
C THR A 74 -21.25 1.14 6.40
N GLY A 75 -21.79 0.09 7.03
CA GLY A 75 -21.31 -1.27 6.90
C GLY A 75 -20.07 -1.60 7.74
N ILE A 76 -19.63 -2.85 7.65
CA ILE A 76 -18.44 -3.35 8.34
C ILE A 76 -17.20 -2.59 7.84
N GLY A 77 -16.31 -2.25 8.76
CA GLY A 77 -15.04 -1.61 8.42
C GLY A 77 -15.12 -0.11 8.11
N ARG A 78 -16.30 0.54 8.19
CA ARG A 78 -16.47 1.98 7.89
C ARG A 78 -15.41 2.89 8.53
N THR A 79 -15.04 2.60 9.78
CA THR A 79 -14.03 3.36 10.51
C THR A 79 -12.64 2.79 10.31
N TRP A 80 -12.48 1.48 10.46
CA TRP A 80 -11.16 0.86 10.57
C TRP A 80 -10.44 0.71 9.24
N ILE A 81 -11.15 0.53 8.12
CA ILE A 81 -10.52 0.46 6.80
C ILE A 81 -9.78 1.78 6.51
N SER A 82 -10.45 2.92 6.68
CA SER A 82 -9.82 4.23 6.45
C SER A 82 -8.64 4.49 7.39
N ARG A 83 -8.76 4.15 8.69
CA ARG A 83 -7.68 4.31 9.66
C ARG A 83 -6.46 3.47 9.33
N LEU A 84 -6.65 2.19 9.02
CA LEU A 84 -5.55 1.28 8.73
C LEU A 84 -4.87 1.59 7.39
N VAL A 85 -5.62 2.04 6.38
CA VAL A 85 -5.00 2.58 5.15
C VAL A 85 -4.17 3.84 5.47
N GLY A 86 -4.62 4.66 6.43
CA GLY A 86 -3.84 5.79 6.95
C GLY A 86 -2.57 5.36 7.68
N VAL A 87 -2.62 4.28 8.46
CA VAL A 87 -1.43 3.70 9.12
C VAL A 87 -0.45 3.14 8.08
N PHE A 88 -0.95 2.44 7.06
CA PHE A 88 -0.15 1.99 5.92
C PHE A 88 0.55 3.17 5.22
N ALA A 89 -0.19 4.24 4.94
CA ALA A 89 0.36 5.46 4.36
C ALA A 89 1.46 6.10 5.22
N ALA A 90 1.25 6.17 6.53
CA ALA A 90 2.25 6.69 7.47
C ALA A 90 3.51 5.81 7.52
N GLY A 91 3.37 4.48 7.48
CA GLY A 91 4.50 3.56 7.41
C GLY A 91 5.29 3.68 6.09
N MET A 92 4.61 3.91 4.97
CA MET A 92 5.27 4.20 3.68
C MET A 92 6.08 5.50 3.74
N ILE A 93 5.52 6.56 4.34
CA ILE A 93 6.24 7.82 4.55
C ILE A 93 7.44 7.60 5.49
N GLY A 94 7.24 6.86 6.59
CA GLY A 94 8.30 6.50 7.53
C GLY A 94 9.45 5.75 6.85
N ALA A 95 9.15 4.77 5.99
CA ALA A 95 10.16 4.03 5.23
C ALA A 95 10.92 4.91 4.21
N GLY A 96 10.32 5.99 3.72
CA GLY A 96 11.00 6.99 2.90
C GLY A 96 11.90 7.93 3.73
N VAL A 97 11.44 8.36 4.90
CA VAL A 97 12.19 9.26 5.81
C VAL A 97 13.37 8.53 6.46
N PHE A 98 13.15 7.31 6.92
CA PHE A 98 14.15 6.46 7.53
C PHE A 98 14.68 5.50 6.47
N VAL A 99 15.84 5.81 5.90
CA VAL A 99 16.50 4.97 4.90
C VAL A 99 16.95 3.66 5.54
N CYS A 100 16.81 2.55 4.82
CA CYS A 100 17.28 1.24 5.28
C CYS A 100 18.81 1.19 5.38
N ASP A 101 19.33 0.21 6.11
CA ASP A 101 20.77 -0.02 6.19
C ASP A 101 21.28 -0.80 4.95
N PRO A 102 22.56 -0.64 4.58
CA PRO A 102 23.24 -1.56 3.67
C PRO A 102 23.14 -3.01 4.15
N TYR A 103 22.89 -3.92 3.21
CA TYR A 103 22.73 -5.34 3.51
C TYR A 103 23.03 -6.18 2.26
N GLN A 104 23.55 -7.39 2.44
CA GLN A 104 23.92 -8.31 1.35
C GLN A 104 24.86 -7.67 0.32
N GLY A 105 25.88 -6.96 0.80
CA GLY A 105 26.91 -6.35 -0.02
C GLY A 105 26.44 -5.16 -0.87
N TYR A 106 25.21 -4.66 -0.65
CA TYR A 106 24.66 -3.54 -1.39
C TYR A 106 24.45 -2.28 -0.53
N PRO A 107 24.89 -1.10 -1.02
CA PRO A 107 25.73 -0.91 -2.21
C PRO A 107 27.16 -1.40 -2.00
N ALA A 108 27.87 -1.72 -3.09
CA ALA A 108 29.24 -2.22 -3.02
C ALA A 108 30.15 -1.26 -2.23
N GLY A 109 30.88 -1.80 -1.26
CA GLY A 109 31.80 -1.06 -0.40
C GLY A 109 31.15 -0.32 0.78
N ALA A 110 29.82 -0.37 0.94
CA ALA A 110 29.17 0.13 2.14
C ALA A 110 29.30 -0.87 3.29
N ALA A 111 29.58 -0.37 4.49
CA ALA A 111 29.64 -1.18 5.70
C ALA A 111 28.22 -1.62 6.10
N GLU A 112 28.04 -2.91 6.36
CA GLU A 112 26.81 -3.43 6.95
C GLU A 112 26.84 -3.16 8.46
N ALA A 113 26.04 -2.19 8.89
CA ALA A 113 25.89 -1.84 10.29
C ALA A 113 24.43 -1.45 10.54
N MET A 114 23.86 -2.00 11.61
CA MET A 114 22.52 -1.62 12.03
C MET A 114 22.54 -0.18 12.56
N THR A 115 21.73 0.68 11.96
CA THR A 115 21.55 2.06 12.40
C THR A 115 20.16 2.28 12.98
N TRP A 116 19.97 3.40 13.68
CA TRP A 116 18.63 3.78 14.13
C TRP A 116 17.70 4.14 12.95
N HIS A 117 18.24 4.63 11.82
CA HIS A 117 17.47 4.84 10.59
C HIS A 117 16.99 3.51 10.02
N GLY A 118 17.87 2.52 9.83
CA GLY A 118 17.46 1.22 9.32
C GLY A 118 16.51 0.47 10.27
N THR A 119 16.68 0.64 11.58
CA THR A 119 15.73 0.12 12.58
C THR A 119 14.34 0.75 12.39
N LEU A 120 14.24 2.07 12.28
CA LEU A 120 12.96 2.76 12.07
C LEU A 120 12.36 2.49 10.68
N HIS A 121 13.18 2.25 9.66
CA HIS A 121 12.74 1.75 8.37
C HIS A 121 12.02 0.41 8.51
N GLY A 122 12.66 -0.55 9.17
CA GLY A 122 12.11 -1.88 9.43
C GLY A 122 10.81 -1.84 10.23
N VAL A 123 10.76 -1.03 11.30
CA VAL A 123 9.54 -0.81 12.10
C VAL A 123 8.43 -0.21 11.24
N SER A 124 8.74 0.79 10.42
CA SER A 124 7.76 1.43 9.53
C SER A 124 7.18 0.43 8.52
N ALA A 125 8.03 -0.40 7.91
CA ALA A 125 7.63 -1.45 6.99
C ALA A 125 6.77 -2.52 7.68
N ALA A 126 7.14 -2.95 8.89
CA ALA A 126 6.38 -3.94 9.65
C ALA A 126 4.99 -3.42 10.04
N VAL A 127 4.90 -2.19 10.55
CA VAL A 127 3.62 -1.55 10.90
C VAL A 127 2.73 -1.38 9.66
N ALA A 128 3.30 -0.97 8.53
CA ALA A 128 2.58 -0.87 7.26
C ALA A 128 2.03 -2.23 6.82
N GLY A 129 2.85 -3.28 6.87
CA GLY A 129 2.45 -4.64 6.50
C GLY A 129 1.34 -5.21 7.39
N LEU A 130 1.44 -5.03 8.70
CA LEU A 130 0.40 -5.45 9.64
C LEU A 130 -0.93 -4.71 9.41
N ALA A 131 -0.86 -3.40 9.16
CA ALA A 131 -2.05 -2.61 8.84
C ALA A 131 -2.72 -3.11 7.55
N LEU A 132 -1.93 -3.45 6.54
CA LEU A 132 -2.42 -3.98 5.27
C LEU A 132 -3.11 -5.33 5.42
N VAL A 133 -2.52 -6.27 6.15
CA VAL A 133 -3.15 -7.57 6.47
C VAL A 133 -4.49 -7.35 7.19
N ALA A 134 -4.52 -6.47 8.19
CA ALA A 134 -5.73 -6.15 8.93
C ALA A 134 -6.82 -5.54 8.02
N VAL A 135 -6.44 -4.65 7.08
CA VAL A 135 -7.37 -4.09 6.08
C VAL A 135 -7.97 -5.19 5.22
N LEU A 136 -7.16 -6.11 4.70
CA LEU A 136 -7.63 -7.20 3.84
C LEU A 136 -8.61 -8.13 4.57
N VAL A 137 -8.36 -8.44 5.84
CA VAL A 137 -9.30 -9.24 6.67
C VAL A 137 -10.61 -8.50 6.90
N ILE A 138 -10.56 -7.19 7.19
CA ILE A 138 -11.78 -6.39 7.39
C ILE A 138 -12.56 -6.24 6.08
N MET A 139 -11.88 -6.05 4.95
CA MET A 139 -12.48 -6.05 3.62
C MET A 139 -13.16 -7.38 3.32
N ALA A 140 -12.53 -8.51 3.66
CA ALA A 140 -13.14 -9.82 3.50
C ALA A 140 -14.47 -9.94 4.27
N ARG A 141 -14.48 -9.52 5.54
CA ARG A 141 -15.69 -9.52 6.38
C ARG A 141 -16.78 -8.61 5.81
N ARG A 142 -16.38 -7.43 5.31
CA ARG A 142 -17.29 -6.50 4.64
C ARG A 142 -17.93 -7.12 3.41
N PHE A 143 -17.12 -7.66 2.49
CA PHE A 143 -17.61 -8.30 1.28
C PHE A 143 -18.51 -9.50 1.58
N ARG A 144 -18.23 -10.30 2.62
CA ARG A 144 -19.16 -11.36 3.05
C ARG A 144 -20.51 -10.82 3.50
N ALA A 145 -20.55 -9.74 4.28
CA ALA A 145 -21.80 -9.12 4.71
C ALA A 145 -22.58 -8.51 3.54
N GLU A 146 -21.88 -8.07 2.50
CA GLU A 146 -22.44 -7.56 1.24
C GLU A 146 -22.75 -8.69 0.22
N GLN A 147 -22.67 -9.96 0.63
CA GLN A 147 -22.89 -11.15 -0.24
C GLN A 147 -21.93 -11.25 -1.45
N ARG A 148 -20.82 -10.51 -1.45
CA ARG A 148 -19.75 -10.54 -2.46
C ARG A 148 -18.72 -11.63 -2.12
N THR A 149 -19.14 -12.89 -2.18
CA THR A 149 -18.35 -14.04 -1.70
C THR A 149 -16.99 -14.19 -2.38
N GLY A 150 -16.91 -13.98 -3.70
CA GLY A 150 -15.65 -14.05 -4.45
C GLY A 150 -14.63 -12.98 -4.00
N ALA A 151 -15.07 -11.73 -3.85
CA ALA A 151 -14.21 -10.63 -3.36
C ALA A 151 -13.74 -10.88 -1.92
N ALA A 152 -14.57 -11.49 -1.09
CA ALA A 152 -14.19 -11.88 0.26
C ALA A 152 -13.08 -12.95 0.28
N VAL A 153 -13.24 -14.02 -0.51
CA VAL A 153 -12.23 -15.08 -0.62
C VAL A 153 -10.93 -14.51 -1.17
N LEU A 154 -10.99 -13.71 -2.24
CA LEU A 154 -9.82 -13.08 -2.83
C LEU A 154 -9.07 -12.20 -1.82
N SER A 155 -9.79 -11.44 -0.98
CA SER A 155 -9.18 -10.63 0.08
C SER A 155 -8.38 -11.48 1.08
N ILE A 156 -8.90 -12.64 1.48
CA ILE A 156 -8.19 -13.57 2.38
C ILE A 156 -7.01 -14.24 1.65
N VAL A 157 -7.19 -14.67 0.41
CA VAL A 157 -6.10 -15.26 -0.39
C VAL A 157 -4.95 -14.27 -0.52
N ILE A 158 -5.21 -13.01 -0.86
CA ILE A 158 -4.18 -11.97 -0.96
C ILE A 158 -3.51 -11.72 0.40
N ALA A 159 -4.27 -11.72 1.50
CA ALA A 159 -3.69 -11.57 2.85
C ALA A 159 -2.75 -12.74 3.20
N VAL A 160 -3.16 -13.96 2.88
CA VAL A 160 -2.34 -15.16 3.08
C VAL A 160 -1.10 -15.11 2.19
N VAL A 161 -1.24 -14.78 0.91
CA VAL A 161 -0.12 -14.63 -0.02
C VAL A 161 0.87 -13.58 0.47
N TYR A 162 0.39 -12.43 0.96
CA TYR A 162 1.23 -11.37 1.52
C TYR A 162 2.12 -11.83 2.67
N VAL A 163 1.58 -12.67 3.57
CA VAL A 163 2.32 -13.16 4.74
C VAL A 163 3.18 -14.39 4.41
N VAL A 164 2.63 -15.33 3.65
CA VAL A 164 3.19 -16.68 3.51
C VAL A 164 4.19 -16.77 2.36
N LEU A 165 3.90 -16.15 1.21
CA LEU A 165 4.74 -16.30 0.01
C LEU A 165 6.21 -15.87 0.27
N PRO A 166 6.48 -14.71 0.89
CA PRO A 166 7.86 -14.27 1.14
C PRO A 166 8.62 -15.16 2.12
N ALA A 167 7.92 -15.73 3.11
CA ALA A 167 8.49 -16.61 4.12
C ALA A 167 8.71 -18.04 3.62
N SER A 168 7.92 -18.46 2.62
CA SER A 168 7.98 -19.82 2.06
C SER A 168 9.19 -20.05 1.16
N ILE A 169 9.76 -18.98 0.60
CA ILE A 169 10.95 -19.04 -0.26
C ILE A 169 11.93 -17.93 0.14
N PRO A 170 12.66 -18.07 1.27
CA PRO A 170 13.54 -17.02 1.80
C PRO A 170 14.59 -16.53 0.80
N ALA A 171 15.10 -17.42 -0.05
CA ALA A 171 16.06 -17.10 -1.10
C ALA A 171 15.51 -16.16 -2.19
N LEU A 172 14.17 -16.04 -2.31
CA LEU A 172 13.50 -15.18 -3.28
C LEU A 172 12.63 -14.12 -2.58
N THR A 173 12.87 -13.81 -1.29
CA THR A 173 12.10 -12.80 -0.56
C THR A 173 12.13 -11.44 -1.26
N SER A 174 13.25 -11.10 -1.90
CA SER A 174 13.49 -9.89 -2.72
C SER A 174 12.52 -9.73 -3.88
N ILE A 175 12.00 -10.84 -4.41
CA ILE A 175 11.05 -10.89 -5.54
C ILE A 175 9.63 -11.12 -5.04
N THR A 176 9.47 -12.09 -4.14
CA THR A 176 8.15 -12.52 -3.66
C THR A 176 7.48 -11.45 -2.80
N PHE A 177 8.22 -10.71 -1.98
CA PHE A 177 7.65 -9.65 -1.14
C PHE A 177 7.11 -8.47 -1.95
N PRO A 178 7.81 -7.93 -2.97
CA PRO A 178 7.23 -6.96 -3.89
C PRO A 178 6.00 -7.46 -4.65
N ILE A 179 5.99 -8.70 -5.14
CA ILE A 179 4.82 -9.27 -5.84
C ILE A 179 3.62 -9.32 -4.90
N ALA A 180 3.82 -9.83 -3.68
CA ALA A 180 2.74 -9.94 -2.72
C ALA A 180 2.23 -8.55 -2.27
N SER A 181 3.14 -7.57 -2.14
CA SER A 181 2.81 -6.17 -1.87
C SER A 181 2.01 -5.54 -3.01
N LEU A 182 2.39 -5.78 -4.27
CA LEU A 182 1.68 -5.30 -5.46
C LEU A 182 0.22 -5.79 -5.46
N LEU A 183 0.00 -7.08 -5.18
CA LEU A 183 -1.34 -7.66 -5.10
C LEU A 183 -2.16 -7.03 -3.97
N ALA A 184 -1.56 -6.89 -2.78
CA ALA A 184 -2.24 -6.35 -1.61
C ALA A 184 -2.58 -4.86 -1.77
N TRP A 185 -1.65 -4.03 -2.22
CA TRP A 185 -1.86 -2.59 -2.44
C TRP A 185 -2.83 -2.37 -3.60
N GLY A 186 -2.70 -3.16 -4.66
CA GLY A 186 -3.60 -3.16 -5.82
C GLY A 186 -5.03 -3.47 -5.41
N TRP A 187 -5.24 -4.46 -4.54
CA TRP A 187 -6.58 -4.81 -4.08
C TRP A 187 -7.23 -3.72 -3.21
N VAL A 188 -6.46 -3.05 -2.35
CA VAL A 188 -6.93 -1.87 -1.60
C VAL A 188 -7.29 -0.72 -2.56
N ALA A 189 -6.49 -0.50 -3.60
CA ALA A 189 -6.76 0.52 -4.61
C ALA A 189 -8.03 0.22 -5.42
N VAL A 190 -8.26 -1.05 -5.80
CA VAL A 190 -9.50 -1.50 -6.46
C VAL A 190 -10.71 -1.23 -5.57
N PHE A 191 -10.65 -1.61 -4.30
CA PHE A 191 -11.73 -1.34 -3.34
C PHE A 191 -12.03 0.15 -3.18
N ALA A 192 -11.00 1.00 -3.15
CA ALA A 192 -11.16 2.45 -3.12
C ALA A 192 -11.82 2.98 -4.40
N ALA A 193 -11.46 2.44 -5.57
CA ALA A 193 -12.04 2.80 -6.86
C ALA A 193 -13.52 2.39 -6.99
N GLU A 194 -13.89 1.21 -6.48
CA GLU A 194 -15.29 0.76 -6.41
C GLU A 194 -16.12 1.65 -5.48
N SER A 195 -15.57 2.00 -4.31
CA SER A 195 -16.22 2.92 -3.37
C SER A 195 -16.45 4.30 -4.01
N ARG A 196 -15.61 4.72 -4.96
CA ARG A 196 -15.80 5.93 -5.75
C ARG A 196 -16.96 5.80 -6.73
N SER A 197 -17.09 4.68 -7.44
CA SER A 197 -18.17 4.52 -8.41
C SER A 197 -19.54 4.52 -7.74
N GLU A 198 -19.66 3.95 -6.53
CA GLU A 198 -20.89 4.00 -5.74
C GLU A 198 -21.30 5.44 -5.36
N LEU A 199 -20.32 6.31 -5.05
CA LEU A 199 -20.58 7.73 -4.76
C LEU A 199 -21.03 8.51 -6.00
N VAL A 200 -20.49 8.19 -7.18
CA VAL A 200 -20.88 8.83 -8.44
C VAL A 200 -22.28 8.39 -8.89
N VAL A 201 -22.64 7.13 -8.66
CA VAL A 201 -23.94 6.55 -9.05
C VAL A 201 -25.08 6.96 -8.11
N ARG A 202 -24.79 7.53 -6.92
CA ARG A 202 -25.79 8.11 -6.02
C ARG A 202 -25.88 9.66 -6.12
N PRO A 203 -26.28 10.29 -7.25
CA PRO A 203 -26.61 11.70 -7.23
C PRO A 203 -28.01 11.91 -6.62
N ALA A 204 -28.05 12.70 -5.53
CA ALA A 204 -29.16 13.58 -5.13
C ALA A 204 -30.61 13.03 -5.13
N VAL A 205 -30.88 11.83 -4.61
CA VAL A 205 -32.28 11.44 -4.27
C VAL A 205 -32.84 12.26 -3.08
N SER A 206 -32.00 13.05 -2.40
CA SER A 206 -32.37 13.84 -1.21
C SER A 206 -32.93 15.24 -1.50
N ALA A 207 -33.01 15.71 -2.75
CA ALA A 207 -33.41 17.09 -3.06
C ALA A 207 -34.87 17.26 -3.52
N GLY A 208 -35.70 16.20 -3.49
CA GLY A 208 -37.02 16.21 -4.15
C GLY A 208 -38.23 15.80 -3.32
N GLN A 209 -38.11 15.48 -2.03
CA GLN A 209 -39.28 15.20 -1.19
C GLN A 209 -39.60 16.39 -0.27
N LEU A 210 -40.11 17.47 -0.87
CA LEU A 210 -41.02 18.37 -0.16
C LEU A 210 -42.45 17.85 -0.36
N GLN A 211 -43.16 17.76 0.77
CA GLN A 211 -44.43 17.07 0.99
C GLN A 211 -45.59 17.57 0.11
N PRO A 212 -46.59 16.71 -0.17
CA PRO A 212 -47.87 17.18 -0.70
C PRO A 212 -48.62 17.95 0.40
N ALA A 213 -49.14 19.12 0.03
CA ALA A 213 -50.20 19.81 0.75
C ALA A 213 -51.57 19.42 0.16
#